data_AF-X0W352-F1
#
_entry.id   AF-X0W352-F1
#
_cell.length_a   1.000
_cell.length_b   1.000
_cell.length_c   1.000
_cell.angle_alpha   90.00
_cell.angle_beta   90.00
_cell.angle_gamma   90.00
#
_symmetry.space_group_name_H-M   'P 1'
#
loop_
_entity.id
_entity.type
_entity.pdbx_description
1 polymer ?
#
loop_
_entity_poly.entity_id
_entity_poly.type
_entity_poly.pdbx_seq_one_letter_code
_entity_poly.pdbx_strand_id
1 'polypeptide(L)' 'MEGKIAVLGSTDFVMPFSALGVDTYPVGLSAGDIDESAKKIISEKYALVVV' A
#
# COMPACT_ATOMS: atom_id res chain seq x y z
N MET A 1 10.50 18.12 2.04
CA MET A 1 9.36 17.42 2.65
C MET A 1 9.71 15.96 2.67
N GLU A 2 9.75 15.34 3.85
CA GLU A 2 9.89 13.88 3.97
C GLU A 2 8.50 13.27 3.74
N GLY A 3 8.36 12.48 2.68
CA GLY A 3 7.10 11.85 2.29
C GLY A 3 7.15 10.36 2.57
N LYS A 4 6.09 9.80 3.15
CA LYS A 4 6.00 8.35 3.37
C LYS A 4 5.65 7.62 2.08
N ILE A 5 6.04 6.36 1.99
CA ILE A 5 5.76 5.46 0.87
C ILE A 5 4.74 4.42 1.32
N ALA A 6 3.77 4.11 0.47
CA ALA A 6 2.88 2.97 0.61
C ALA A 6 3.15 1.94 -0.49
N VAL A 7 3.01 0.66 -0.16
CA VAL A 7 3.05 -0.45 -1.12
C VAL A 7 1.73 -1.20 -1.08
N LEU A 8 1.04 -1.29 -2.22
CA LEU A 8 -0.22 -1.98 -2.41
C LEU A 8 0.01 -3.18 -3.32
N GLY A 9 -0.52 -4.35 -2.99
CA GLY A 9 -0.40 -5.51 -3.88
C GLY A 9 -0.71 -6.83 -3.18
N SER A 10 -0.38 -7.96 -3.80
CA SER A 10 -0.58 -9.27 -3.17
C SER A 10 0.27 -9.41 -1.92
N THR A 11 -0.11 -10.35 -1.03
CA THR A 11 0.64 -10.65 0.20
C THR A 11 2.11 -10.92 -0.08
N ASP A 12 2.42 -11.71 -1.11
CA ASP A 12 3.79 -12.07 -1.47
C ASP A 12 4.58 -10.86 -2.00
N PHE A 13 3.90 -9.97 -2.74
CA PHE A 13 4.53 -8.76 -3.28
C PHE A 13 4.88 -7.77 -2.17
N VAL A 14 3.99 -7.55 -1.20
CA VAL A 14 4.20 -6.53 -0.16
C VAL A 14 5.13 -7.01 0.96
N MET A 15 5.28 -8.32 1.14
CA MET A 15 6.04 -8.92 2.25
C MET A 15 7.46 -8.37 2.42
N PRO A 16 8.30 -8.25 1.36
CA PRO A 16 9.65 -7.72 1.50
C PRO A 16 9.70 -6.27 2.02
N PHE A 17 8.68 -5.46 1.73
CA PHE A 17 8.62 -4.05 2.12
C PHE A 17 8.24 -3.85 3.58
N SER A 18 7.46 -4.78 4.16
CA SER A 18 7.10 -4.76 5.58
C SER A 18 8.34 -4.83 6.49
N ALA A 19 9.34 -5.63 6.09
CA ALA A 19 10.61 -5.76 6.81
C ALA A 19 11.46 -4.48 6.77
N LEU A 20 11.20 -3.60 5.79
CA LEU A 20 11.87 -2.31 5.63
C LEU A 20 11.14 -1.17 6.38
N GLY A 21 10.06 -1.48 7.10
CA GLY A 21 9.26 -0.49 7.81
C GLY A 21 8.41 0.41 6.90
N VAL A 22 8.17 -0.02 5.66
CA VAL A 22 7.27 0.67 4.73
C VAL A 22 5.83 0.24 5.00
N ASP A 23 4.89 1.17 4.86
CA ASP A 23 3.47 0.86 5.05
C ASP A 23 2.97 -0.01 3.88
N THR A 24 2.46 -1.20 4.21
CA THR A 24 2.01 -2.19 3.24
C THR A 24 0.52 -2.45 3.31
N TYR A 25 -0.12 -2.57 2.15
CA TYR A 25 -1.53 -2.82 1.95
C TYR A 25 -1.70 -4.11 1.13
N PRO A 26 -1.73 -5.29 1.78
CA PRO A 26 -2.03 -6.53 1.09
C PRO A 26 -3.49 -6.52 0.60
N VAL A 27 -3.70 -6.77 -0.68
CA VAL A 27 -5.03 -6.82 -1.31
C VAL A 27 -5.24 -8.10 -2.10
N GLY A 28 -6.49 -8.54 -2.16
CA GLY A 28 -6.93 -9.61 -3.04
C GLY A 28 -7.04 -9.16 -4.50
N LEU A 29 -7.52 -10.06 -5.35
CA LEU A 29 -7.73 -9.79 -6.78
C LEU A 29 -9.07 -9.08 -7.07
N SER A 30 -9.89 -8.83 -6.04
CA SER A 30 -11.17 -8.18 -6.24
C SER A 30 -11.00 -6.65 -6.32
N ALA A 31 -11.79 -6.00 -7.19
CA ALA A 31 -11.80 -4.55 -7.28
C ALA A 31 -12.20 -3.89 -5.95
N GLY A 32 -13.06 -4.54 -5.15
CA GLY A 32 -13.48 -4.05 -3.84
C GLY A 32 -12.33 -3.94 -2.84
N ASP A 33 -11.47 -4.97 -2.76
CA ASP A 33 -10.32 -4.97 -1.84
C ASP A 33 -9.32 -3.85 -2.19
N ILE A 34 -9.12 -3.62 -3.50
CA ILE A 34 -8.25 -2.58 -4.02
C ILE A 34 -8.83 -1.19 -3.68
N ASP A 35 -10.12 -0.96 -3.93
CA ASP A 35 -10.78 0.32 -3.67
C ASP A 35 -10.75 0.71 -2.20
N GLU A 36 -10.97 -0.25 -1.29
CA GLU A 36 -10.91 0.01 0.15
C GLU A 36 -9.51 0.43 0.60
N SER A 37 -8.47 -0.24 0.10
CA SER A 37 -7.08 0.08 0.43
C SER A 37 -6.64 1.40 -0.20
N ALA A 38 -7.01 1.66 -1.45
CA ALA A 38 -6.74 2.92 -2.13
C ALA A 38 -7.34 4.13 -1.39
N LYS A 39 -8.56 4.01 -0.86
CA LYS A 39 -9.19 5.07 -0.05
C LYS A 39 -8.37 5.40 1.20
N LYS A 40 -7.81 4.39 1.89
CA LYS A 40 -6.93 4.60 3.06
C LYS A 40 -5.63 5.29 2.67
N ILE A 41 -5.02 4.88 1.56
CA ILE A 41 -3.78 5.48 1.04
C ILE A 41 -4.00 6.96 0.72
N ILE A 42 -5.12 7.31 0.08
CA ILE A 42 -5.46 8.70 -0.25
C ILE A 42 -5.64 9.54 1.03
N SER A 43 -6.31 9.02 2.06
CA SER A 43 -6.52 9.76 3.31
C SER A 43 -5.23 10.05 4.08
N GLU A 44 -4.26 9.13 4.02
CA GLU A 44 -2.96 9.24 4.70
C GLU A 44 -1.94 10.11 3.94
N LYS A 45 -2.25 10.53 2.70
CA LYS A 45 -1.44 11.46 1.89
C LYS A 45 0.00 11.00 1.66
N TYR A 46 0.19 9.73 1.30
CA TYR A 46 1.48 9.20 0.88
C TYR A 46 2.07 9.99 -0.30
N ALA A 47 3.39 10.11 -0.33
CA ALA A 47 4.11 10.82 -1.39
C ALA A 47 4.38 9.93 -2.62
N LEU A 48 4.40 8.61 -2.43
CA LEU A 48 4.56 7.60 -3.47
C LEU A 48 3.76 6.35 -3.09
N VAL A 49 3.11 5.77 -4.09
CA VAL A 49 2.44 4.48 -3.99
C VAL A 49 3.07 3.54 -5.00
N VAL A 50 3.55 2.39 -4.53
CA VAL A 50 4.03 1.28 -5.38
C VAL A 50 2.91 0.25 -5.48
N VAL A 51 2.64 -0.23 -6.69
CA VAL A 51 1.56 -1.18 -7.01
C VAL A 51 2.09 -2.42 -7.71
#